data_AF-A0A970HSE0-F1
#
_entry.id   AF-A0A970HSE0-F1
#
_cell.length_a   1.000
_cell.length_b   1.000
_cell.length_c   1.000
_cell.angle_alpha   90.00
_cell.angle_beta   90.00
_cell.angle_gamma   90.00
#
_symmetry.space_group_name_H-M   'P 1'
#
loop_
_entity.id
_entity.type
_entity.pdbx_description
1 polymer ?
#
loop_
_entity_poly.entity_id
_entity_poly.type
_entity_poly.pdbx_seq_one_letter_code
_entity_poly.pdbx_strand_id
1 'polypeptide(L)'
;MSDKVEDVNLDVKYAELSDVKKEALNACEQLCSYTNENFQSLEEKDCDKIKEIIERRDPLIANLMDIEKKVGHLYEKYGACDEKFAEEIDALKKSVRAVLDPISQLDLLAISMLERKMQEHKDKVLSIQSKKSISTYLKNNSISYTGSNFDIRK
;
A
#
# COMPACT_ATOMS: atom_id res chain seq x y z
N MET A 1 -15.06 5.17 53.45
CA MET A 1 -15.90 4.77 52.30
C MET A 1 -15.22 5.14 50.97
N SER A 2 -13.91 4.93 50.83
CA SER A 2 -13.14 5.36 49.64
C SER A 2 -12.85 4.20 48.67
N ASP A 3 -12.81 2.96 49.17
CA ASP A 3 -12.31 1.81 48.40
C ASP A 3 -13.25 1.32 47.29
N LYS A 4 -14.55 1.65 47.34
CA LYS A 4 -15.53 1.19 46.34
C LYS A 4 -15.53 2.00 45.04
N VAL A 5 -15.01 3.22 45.04
CA VAL A 5 -15.06 4.11 43.87
C VAL A 5 -13.84 3.88 42.96
N GLU A 6 -12.68 3.56 43.53
CA GLU A 6 -11.48 3.19 42.77
C GLU A 6 -11.65 1.85 42.04
N ASP A 7 -12.26 0.85 42.69
CA ASP A 7 -12.52 -0.48 42.10
C ASP A 7 -13.41 -0.42 40.85
N VAL A 8 -14.50 0.38 40.90
CA VAL A 8 -15.42 0.53 39.77
C VAL A 8 -14.75 1.25 38.59
N ASN A 9 -13.86 2.21 38.86
CA ASN A 9 -13.16 2.97 37.82
C ASN A 9 -12.03 2.14 37.17
N LEU A 10 -11.42 1.22 37.93
CA LEU A 10 -10.48 0.22 37.43
C LEU A 10 -11.15 -0.76 36.46
N ASP A 11 -12.31 -1.28 36.81
CA ASP A 11 -13.04 -2.22 35.94
C ASP A 11 -13.50 -1.56 34.63
N VAL A 12 -13.90 -0.29 34.67
CA VAL A 12 -14.36 0.45 33.48
C VAL A 12 -13.20 0.71 32.50
N LYS A 13 -12.04 1.19 32.95
CA LYS A 13 -10.92 1.48 32.03
C LYS A 13 -10.39 0.22 31.34
N TYR A 14 -10.32 -0.92 32.06
CA TYR A 14 -9.84 -2.17 31.48
C TYR A 14 -10.89 -2.81 30.57
N ALA A 15 -12.19 -2.60 30.83
CA ALA A 15 -13.25 -2.96 29.89
C ALA A 15 -13.15 -2.14 28.59
N GLU A 16 -13.02 -0.81 28.69
CA GLU A 16 -12.84 0.07 27.51
C GLU A 16 -11.61 -0.35 26.68
N LEU A 17 -10.48 -0.66 27.34
CA LEU A 17 -9.28 -1.15 26.65
C LEU A 17 -9.50 -2.53 26.00
N SER A 18 -10.21 -3.43 26.67
CA SER A 18 -10.54 -4.77 26.13
C SER A 18 -11.36 -4.67 24.85
N ASP A 19 -12.32 -3.76 24.81
CA ASP A 19 -13.16 -3.56 23.63
C ASP A 19 -12.37 -2.95 22.46
N VAL A 20 -11.55 -1.93 22.74
CA VAL A 20 -10.64 -1.36 21.71
C VAL A 20 -9.64 -2.41 21.21
N LYS A 21 -9.15 -3.29 22.07
CA LYS A 21 -8.27 -4.39 21.67
C LYS A 21 -8.95 -5.38 20.73
N LYS A 22 -10.20 -5.76 20.98
CA LYS A 22 -10.98 -6.62 20.08
C LYS A 22 -11.23 -5.94 18.75
N GLU A 23 -11.62 -4.66 18.76
CA GLU A 23 -11.81 -3.88 17.54
C GLU A 23 -10.53 -3.82 16.70
N ALA A 24 -9.39 -3.54 17.34
CA ALA A 24 -8.08 -3.47 16.69
C ALA A 24 -7.68 -4.79 16.05
N LEU A 25 -7.81 -5.91 16.78
CA LEU A 25 -7.47 -7.23 16.27
C LEU A 25 -8.35 -7.63 15.10
N ASN A 26 -9.67 -7.42 15.21
CA ASN A 26 -10.60 -7.71 14.12
C ASN A 26 -10.31 -6.86 12.87
N ALA A 27 -10.01 -5.56 13.03
CA ALA A 27 -9.65 -4.69 11.91
C ALA A 27 -8.34 -5.14 11.22
N CYS A 28 -7.33 -5.53 12.02
CA CYS A 28 -6.09 -6.09 11.51
C CYS A 28 -6.31 -7.41 10.76
N GLU A 29 -7.13 -8.32 11.30
CA GLU A 29 -7.47 -9.58 10.65
C GLU A 29 -8.19 -9.35 9.32
N GLN A 30 -9.15 -8.42 9.28
CA GLN A 30 -9.86 -8.07 8.04
C GLN A 30 -8.90 -7.55 6.97
N LEU A 31 -8.01 -6.62 7.31
CA LEU A 31 -7.02 -6.09 6.37
C LEU A 31 -6.04 -7.17 5.91
N CYS A 32 -5.59 -8.04 6.82
CA CYS A 32 -4.67 -9.13 6.52
C CYS A 32 -5.30 -10.15 5.57
N SER A 33 -6.49 -10.65 5.90
CA SER A 33 -7.24 -11.59 5.05
C SER A 33 -7.49 -11.01 3.67
N TYR A 34 -7.98 -9.76 3.62
CA TYR A 34 -8.23 -9.09 2.34
C TYR A 34 -6.96 -8.95 1.49
N THR A 35 -5.84 -8.54 2.12
CA THR A 35 -4.57 -8.37 1.41
C THR A 35 -4.06 -9.72 0.89
N ASN A 36 -4.11 -10.78 1.69
CA ASN A 36 -3.64 -12.10 1.28
C ASN A 36 -4.49 -12.70 0.16
N GLU A 37 -5.82 -12.60 0.25
CA GLU A 37 -6.75 -13.10 -0.78
C GLU A 37 -6.53 -12.42 -2.14
N ASN A 38 -6.15 -11.15 -2.12
CA ASN A 38 -6.02 -10.33 -3.33
C ASN A 38 -4.57 -10.17 -3.81
N PHE A 39 -3.57 -10.68 -3.07
CA PHE A 39 -2.16 -10.43 -3.38
C PHE A 39 -1.77 -10.89 -4.79
N GLN A 40 -2.22 -12.07 -5.22
CA GLN A 40 -1.95 -12.58 -6.57
C GLN A 40 -2.53 -11.69 -7.67
N SER A 41 -3.63 -11.00 -7.39
CA SER A 41 -4.24 -10.08 -8.35
C SER A 41 -3.41 -8.82 -8.58
N LEU A 42 -2.48 -8.49 -7.67
CA LEU A 42 -1.49 -7.42 -7.87
C LEU A 42 -0.41 -7.81 -8.90
N GLU A 43 -0.22 -9.11 -9.13
CA GLU A 43 0.69 -9.61 -10.17
C GLU A 43 0.06 -9.55 -11.56
N GLU A 44 -1.26 -9.46 -11.67
CA GLU A 44 -1.98 -9.39 -12.95
C GLU A 44 -1.70 -8.09 -13.72
N LYS A 45 -1.94 -8.09 -15.04
CA LYS A 45 -1.77 -6.89 -15.89
C LYS A 45 -2.99 -5.98 -15.91
N ASP A 46 -3.98 -6.30 -15.08
CA ASP A 46 -5.24 -5.58 -15.01
C ASP A 46 -5.14 -4.41 -14.04
N CYS A 47 -4.89 -3.22 -14.58
CA CYS A 47 -4.77 -2.00 -13.79
C CYS A 47 -6.09 -1.62 -13.09
N ASP A 48 -7.23 -1.94 -13.67
CA ASP A 48 -8.54 -1.60 -13.09
C ASP A 48 -8.81 -2.47 -11.86
N LYS A 49 -8.47 -3.76 -11.94
CA LYS A 49 -8.55 -4.68 -10.80
C LYS A 49 -7.61 -4.28 -9.67
N ILE A 50 -6.38 -3.87 -9.98
CA ILE A 50 -5.43 -3.37 -8.97
C ILE A 50 -5.98 -2.12 -8.27
N LYS A 51 -6.53 -1.19 -9.05
CA LYS A 51 -7.16 0.02 -8.52
C LYS A 51 -8.32 -0.32 -7.58
N GLU A 52 -9.21 -1.23 -7.99
CA GLU A 52 -10.33 -1.67 -7.16
C GLU A 52 -9.86 -2.30 -5.84
N ILE A 53 -8.80 -3.12 -5.88
CA ILE A 53 -8.22 -3.73 -4.69
C ILE A 53 -7.73 -2.66 -3.71
N ILE A 54 -7.05 -1.63 -4.20
CA ILE A 54 -6.54 -0.51 -3.39
C ILE A 54 -7.71 0.28 -2.77
N GLU A 55 -8.70 0.69 -3.59
CA GLU A 55 -9.84 1.48 -3.13
C GLU A 55 -10.66 0.74 -2.05
N ARG A 56 -10.77 -0.59 -2.13
CA ARG A 56 -11.44 -1.41 -1.12
C ARG A 56 -10.66 -1.53 0.20
N ARG A 57 -9.35 -1.25 0.21
CA ARG A 57 -8.54 -1.23 1.44
C ARG A 57 -8.67 0.08 2.20
N ASP A 58 -8.96 1.18 1.52
CA ASP A 58 -9.13 2.51 2.15
C ASP A 58 -10.07 2.51 3.37
N PRO A 59 -11.29 1.91 3.33
CA PRO A 59 -12.16 1.87 4.51
C PRO A 59 -11.58 1.04 5.67
N LEU A 60 -10.81 -0.01 5.37
CA LEU A 60 -10.16 -0.84 6.40
C LEU A 60 -9.03 -0.07 7.09
N ILE A 61 -8.25 0.69 6.31
CA ILE A 61 -7.19 1.57 6.81
C ILE A 61 -7.79 2.71 7.63
N ALA A 62 -8.88 3.33 7.15
CA ALA A 62 -9.57 4.39 7.89
C ALA A 62 -10.08 3.91 9.26
N ASN A 63 -10.63 2.69 9.32
CA ASN A 63 -11.04 2.08 10.59
C ASN A 63 -9.86 1.90 11.56
N LEU A 64 -8.70 1.42 11.06
CA LEU A 64 -7.49 1.31 11.87
C LEU A 64 -6.99 2.66 12.40
N MET A 65 -7.05 3.72 11.58
CA MET A 65 -6.71 5.08 11.99
C MET A 65 -7.66 5.61 13.09
N ASP A 66 -8.94 5.29 13.00
CA ASP A 66 -9.91 5.69 14.04
C ASP A 66 -9.69 4.92 15.34
N ILE A 67 -9.33 3.63 15.27
CA ILE A 67 -8.93 2.84 16.43
C ILE A 67 -7.65 3.41 17.07
N GLU A 68 -6.66 3.82 16.28
CA GLU A 68 -5.45 4.48 16.80
C GLU A 68 -5.81 5.75 17.60
N LYS A 69 -6.72 6.57 17.08
CA LYS A 69 -7.23 7.73 17.84
C LYS A 69 -7.88 7.30 19.14
N LYS A 70 -8.74 6.27 19.15
CA LYS A 70 -9.36 5.75 20.39
C LYS A 70 -8.31 5.32 21.41
N VAL A 71 -7.27 4.61 20.99
CA VAL A 71 -6.14 4.21 21.84
C VAL A 71 -5.41 5.44 22.41
N GLY A 72 -5.20 6.47 21.59
CA GLY A 72 -4.64 7.75 22.05
C GLY A 72 -5.47 8.42 23.13
N HIS A 73 -6.79 8.48 22.95
CA HIS A 73 -7.70 9.04 23.95
C HIS A 73 -7.70 8.23 25.26
N LEU A 74 -7.64 6.90 25.18
CA LEU A 74 -7.52 6.04 26.38
C LEU A 74 -6.21 6.30 27.14
N TYR A 75 -5.11 6.50 26.41
CA TYR A 75 -3.83 6.83 27.01
C TYR A 75 -3.86 8.19 27.71
N GLU A 76 -4.43 9.22 27.09
CA GLU A 76 -4.58 10.55 27.69
C GLU A 76 -5.50 10.53 28.92
N LYS A 77 -6.61 9.78 28.85
CA LYS A 77 -7.62 9.67 29.91
C LYS A 77 -7.12 8.89 31.13
N TYR A 78 -6.35 7.83 30.93
CA TYR A 78 -5.97 6.88 31.98
C TYR A 78 -4.47 6.60 32.08
N GLY A 79 -3.80 6.45 30.94
CA GLY A 79 -2.39 6.02 30.88
C GLY A 79 -1.38 7.04 31.43
N ALA A 80 -1.67 8.34 31.32
CA ALA A 80 -0.78 9.39 31.82
C ALA A 80 -0.54 9.34 33.34
N CYS A 81 -1.45 8.73 34.11
CA CYS A 81 -1.38 8.62 35.56
C CYS A 81 -1.32 7.17 36.06
N ASP A 82 -1.30 6.18 35.16
CA ASP A 82 -1.29 4.76 35.48
C ASP A 82 -0.30 4.01 34.57
N GLU A 83 0.88 3.73 35.12
CA GLU A 83 1.97 3.06 34.42
C GLU A 83 1.59 1.66 33.94
N LYS A 84 0.83 0.89 34.75
CA LYS A 84 0.39 -0.45 34.35
C LYS A 84 -0.59 -0.39 33.18
N PHE A 85 -1.49 0.60 33.18
CA PHE A 85 -2.40 0.80 32.07
C PHE A 85 -1.67 1.27 30.80
N ALA A 86 -0.66 2.13 30.94
CA ALA A 86 0.21 2.53 29.84
C ALA A 86 0.95 1.34 29.22
N GLU A 87 1.46 0.41 30.04
CA GLU A 87 2.10 -0.82 29.57
C GLU A 87 1.15 -1.70 28.74
N GLU A 88 -0.11 -1.84 29.15
CA GLU A 88 -1.13 -2.59 28.39
C GLU A 88 -1.48 -1.94 27.05
N ILE A 89 -1.55 -0.60 27.00
CA ILE A 89 -1.70 0.15 25.75
C ILE A 89 -0.50 -0.07 24.83
N ASP A 90 0.71 -0.05 25.37
CA ASP A 90 1.92 -0.27 24.58
C ASP A 90 2.03 -1.71 24.09
N ALA A 91 1.57 -2.68 24.87
CA ALA A 91 1.43 -4.07 24.45
C ALA A 91 0.45 -4.19 23.28
N LEU A 92 -0.72 -3.54 23.35
CA LEU A 92 -1.67 -3.48 22.25
C LEU A 92 -1.04 -2.89 20.98
N LYS A 93 -0.37 -1.74 21.09
CA LYS A 93 0.32 -1.10 19.94
C LYS A 93 1.36 -2.03 19.32
N LYS A 94 2.14 -2.75 20.13
CA LYS A 94 3.11 -3.75 19.64
C LYS A 94 2.41 -4.89 18.91
N SER A 95 1.34 -5.44 19.45
CA SER A 95 0.56 -6.50 18.79
C SER A 95 -0.03 -6.05 17.45
N VAL A 96 -0.59 -4.84 17.39
CA VAL A 96 -1.12 -4.26 16.14
C VAL A 96 -0.01 -4.10 15.11
N ARG A 97 1.14 -3.52 15.48
CA ARG A 97 2.29 -3.38 14.56
C ARG A 97 2.77 -4.72 14.03
N ALA A 98 2.87 -5.75 14.88
CA ALA A 98 3.30 -7.08 14.45
C ALA A 98 2.40 -7.67 13.35
N VAL A 99 1.11 -7.32 13.32
CA VAL A 99 0.18 -7.75 12.27
C VAL A 99 0.25 -6.86 11.02
N LEU A 100 0.48 -5.56 11.19
CA LEU A 100 0.55 -4.60 10.08
C LEU A 100 1.92 -4.58 9.36
N ASP A 101 2.99 -5.00 10.03
CA ASP A 101 4.35 -5.04 9.46
C ASP A 101 4.42 -5.93 8.20
N PRO A 102 3.91 -7.19 8.21
CA PRO A 102 3.84 -8.01 7.00
C PRO A 102 3.04 -7.37 5.86
N ILE A 103 1.93 -6.70 6.18
CA ILE A 103 1.08 -6.02 5.19
C ILE A 103 1.85 -4.88 4.54
N SER A 104 2.59 -4.10 5.33
CA SER A 104 3.46 -3.03 4.84
C SER A 104 4.55 -3.56 3.91
N GLN A 105 5.10 -4.75 4.19
CA GLN A 105 6.07 -5.41 3.29
C GLN A 105 5.43 -5.83 1.97
N LEU A 106 4.21 -6.37 2.01
CA LEU A 106 3.45 -6.72 0.79
C LEU A 106 3.14 -5.46 -0.05
N ASP A 107 2.82 -4.34 0.60
CA ASP A 107 2.57 -3.06 -0.06
C ASP A 107 3.82 -2.53 -0.77
N LEU A 108 4.98 -2.57 -0.10
CA LEU A 108 6.26 -2.19 -0.71
C LEU A 108 6.60 -3.08 -1.90
N LEU A 109 6.35 -4.39 -1.80
CA LEU A 109 6.53 -5.32 -2.91
C LEU A 109 5.60 -4.98 -4.07
N ALA A 110 4.32 -4.71 -3.80
CA ALA A 110 3.33 -4.33 -4.80
C ALA A 110 3.71 -3.03 -5.52
N ILE A 111 4.17 -2.01 -4.79
CA ILE A 111 4.67 -0.74 -5.35
C ILE A 111 5.83 -1.03 -6.32
N SER A 112 6.83 -1.80 -5.88
CA SER A 112 7.99 -2.14 -6.72
C SER A 112 7.58 -2.87 -8.01
N MET A 113 6.60 -3.79 -7.92
CA MET A 113 6.09 -4.52 -9.08
C MET A 113 5.37 -3.59 -10.07
N LEU A 114 4.57 -2.65 -9.57
CA LEU A 114 3.87 -1.65 -10.38
C LEU A 114 4.84 -0.69 -11.06
N GLU A 115 5.84 -0.19 -10.34
CA GLU A 115 6.89 0.69 -10.88
C GLU A 115 7.63 0.00 -12.04
N ARG A 116 8.01 -1.27 -11.87
CA ARG A 116 8.65 -2.06 -12.92
C ARG A 116 7.76 -2.18 -14.15
N LYS A 117 6.47 -2.52 -13.98
CA LYS A 117 5.51 -2.63 -15.09
C LYS A 117 5.36 -1.30 -15.84
N MET A 118 5.31 -0.19 -15.12
CA MET A 118 5.22 1.15 -15.69
C MET A 118 6.47 1.49 -16.51
N GLN A 119 7.65 1.13 -16.00
CA GLN A 119 8.92 1.32 -16.70
C GLN A 119 8.99 0.47 -17.99
N GLU A 120 8.62 -0.80 -17.94
CA GLU A 120 8.55 -1.66 -19.15
C GLU A 120 7.60 -1.11 -20.21
N HIS A 121 6.45 -0.56 -19.79
CA HIS A 121 5.50 0.07 -20.69
C HIS A 121 6.10 1.31 -21.35
N LYS A 122 6.76 2.17 -20.56
CA LYS A 122 7.49 3.34 -21.05
C LYS A 122 8.57 2.96 -22.07
N ASP A 123 9.36 1.93 -21.80
CA ASP A 123 10.41 1.45 -22.71
C ASP A 123 9.84 0.93 -24.03
N LYS A 124 8.71 0.21 -23.98
CA LYS A 124 7.98 -0.22 -25.20
C LYS A 124 7.50 0.97 -26.01
N VAL A 125 6.90 1.98 -25.39
CA VAL A 125 6.44 3.20 -26.06
C VAL A 125 7.62 3.92 -26.73
N LEU A 126 8.72 4.11 -26.01
CA LEU A 126 9.94 4.73 -26.55
C LEU A 126 10.53 3.91 -27.72
N SER A 127 10.50 2.58 -27.64
CA SER A 127 10.99 1.70 -28.71
C SER A 127 10.15 1.81 -29.99
N ILE A 128 8.83 2.04 -29.88
CA ILE A 128 7.95 2.24 -31.03
C ILE A 128 8.19 3.62 -31.63
N GLN A 129 8.35 4.65 -30.79
CA GLN A 129 8.66 6.00 -31.25
C GLN A 129 10.02 6.05 -31.97
N SER A 130 11.04 5.39 -31.44
CA SER A 130 12.36 5.31 -32.08
C SER A 130 12.31 4.51 -33.38
N LYS A 131 11.59 3.38 -33.43
CA LYS A 131 11.37 2.62 -34.68
C LYS A 131 10.60 3.41 -35.73
N LYS A 132 9.55 4.15 -35.36
CA LYS A 132 8.84 5.05 -36.27
C LYS A 132 9.74 6.18 -36.76
N SER A 133 10.53 6.77 -35.88
CA SER A 133 11.54 7.77 -36.23
C SER A 133 12.53 7.21 -37.27
N ILE A 134 13.15 6.06 -37.00
CA ILE A 134 14.07 5.37 -37.94
C ILE A 134 13.37 5.00 -39.25
N SER A 135 12.16 4.47 -39.21
CA SER A 135 11.35 4.17 -40.40
C SER A 135 11.05 5.42 -41.23
N THR A 136 10.90 6.58 -40.60
CA THR A 136 10.64 7.86 -41.28
C THR A 136 11.91 8.36 -41.96
N TYR A 137 13.08 8.22 -41.31
CA TYR A 137 14.37 8.48 -41.95
C TYR A 137 14.63 7.53 -43.12
N LEU A 138 14.34 6.23 -42.99
CA LEU A 138 14.54 5.25 -44.07
C LEU A 138 13.58 5.45 -45.25
N LYS A 139 12.32 5.83 -45.02
CA LYS A 139 11.37 6.17 -46.10
C LYS A 139 11.71 7.50 -46.79
N ASN A 140 12.30 8.46 -46.09
CA ASN A 140 12.75 9.71 -46.71
C ASN A 140 14.12 9.58 -47.38
N ASN A 141 14.89 8.52 -47.08
CA ASN A 141 16.16 8.20 -47.73
C ASN A 141 16.05 7.14 -48.85
N SER A 142 14.85 6.83 -49.34
CA SER A 142 14.71 6.19 -50.66
C SER A 142 15.02 7.22 -51.75
N ILE A 143 16.28 7.65 -51.78
CA ILE A 143 16.93 8.29 -52.90
C ILE A 143 16.83 7.26 -54.03
N SER A 144 15.98 7.56 -55.01
CA SER A 144 15.97 6.87 -56.28
C SER A 144 17.36 7.01 -56.88
N TYR A 145 18.15 5.93 -56.85
CA TYR A 145 19.37 5.83 -57.63
C TYR A 145 18.95 5.61 -59.09
N THR A 146 18.47 6.67 -59.75
CA THR A 146 18.41 6.70 -61.21
C THR A 146 19.84 6.81 -61.68
N GLY A 147 20.38 5.69 -62.17
CA GLY A 147 21.72 5.65 -62.74
C GLY A 147 21.89 6.70 -63.83
N SER A 148 22.82 7.63 -63.61
CA SER A 148 23.38 8.44 -64.68
C SER A 148 24.71 7.81 -65.09
N ASN A 149 24.69 7.09 -66.21
CA ASN A 149 25.89 6.70 -66.96
C ASN A 149 26.72 7.97 -67.23
N PHE A 150 27.87 8.10 -66.58
CA PHE A 150 28.94 8.97 -67.08
C PHE A 150 29.85 8.11 -67.97
N ASP A 151 29.59 8.21 -69.27
CA ASP A 151 30.43 7.69 -70.35
C ASP A 151 31.73 8.52 -70.38
N ILE A 152 32.82 7.98 -69.83
CA ILE A 152 34.16 8.55 -69.98
C ILE A 152 34.82 7.83 -71.16
N ARG A 153 34.68 8.39 -72.36
CA ARG A 153 35.52 8.06 -73.51
C ARG A 153 36.65 9.08 -73.62
N LYS A 154 37.88 8.52 -73.62
CA LYS A 154 39.18 9.03 -74.10
C LYS A 154 39.46 10.53 -74.04
#